data_AF-A0A7V9GWA2-F1
#
_entry.id   AF-A0A7V9GWA2-F1
#
_cell.length_a   1.000
_cell.length_b   1.000
_cell.length_c   1.000
_cell.angle_alpha   90.00
_cell.angle_beta   90.00
_cell.angle_gamma   90.00
#
_symmetry.space_group_name_H-M   'P 1'
#
loop_
_entity.id
_entity.type
_entity.pdbx_description
1 polymer ?
#
loop_
_entity_poly.entity_id
_entity_poly.type
_entity_poly.pdbx_seq_one_letter_code
_entity_poly.pdbx_strand_id
1 'polypeptide(L)' 'MADTITFRPDEDASRALAVLTRDGTPVSAAVRAALIDAARERARSALRAEAEALAADEQDRAEAAQVLRDMESLRAW' A
#
# COMPACT_ATOMS: atom_id res chain seq x y z
N MET A 1 4.95 -5.71 26.63
CA MET A 1 3.58 -6.14 27.02
C MET A 1 2.63 -5.64 25.96
N ALA A 2 1.61 -6.40 25.60
CA ALA A 2 0.58 -5.93 24.69
C ALA A 2 -0.49 -5.16 25.49
N ASP A 3 -0.85 -3.98 25.02
CA ASP A 3 -1.98 -3.24 25.58
C ASP A 3 -3.31 -3.84 25.11
N THR A 4 -4.29 -3.85 26.01
CA THR A 4 -5.63 -4.37 25.74
C THR A 4 -6.52 -3.26 25.19
N ILE A 5 -7.21 -3.55 24.09
CA ILE A 5 -8.27 -2.69 23.55
C ILE A 5 -9.61 -3.43 23.60
N THR A 6 -10.69 -2.71 23.88
CA THR A 6 -12.05 -3.25 23.80
C THR A 6 -12.62 -2.92 22.43
N PHE A 7 -12.99 -3.96 21.66
CA PHE A 7 -13.58 -3.82 20.34
C PHE A 7 -15.01 -4.35 20.35
N ARG A 8 -15.97 -3.50 19.94
CA ARG A 8 -17.37 -3.89 19.76
C ARG A 8 -17.66 -3.99 18.25
N PRO A 9 -17.68 -5.19 17.67
CA PRO A 9 -17.96 -5.35 16.25
C PRO A 9 -19.41 -4.96 15.94
N ASP A 10 -19.60 -4.33 14.78
CA ASP A 10 -20.91 -4.27 14.14
C ASP A 10 -21.22 -5.61 13.44
N GLU A 11 -22.34 -5.67 12.71
CA GLU A 11 -22.79 -6.90 12.05
C GLU A 11 -21.80 -7.37 10.98
N ASP A 12 -21.22 -6.45 10.21
CA ASP A 12 -20.24 -6.75 9.16
C ASP A 12 -18.92 -7.24 9.74
N ALA A 13 -18.41 -6.56 10.77
CA ALA A 13 -17.22 -6.99 11.49
C ALA A 13 -17.43 -8.36 12.15
N SER A 14 -18.62 -8.63 12.68
CA SER A 14 -18.95 -9.94 13.26
C SER A 14 -18.94 -11.05 12.21
N ARG A 15 -19.50 -10.80 11.01
CA ARG A 15 -19.43 -11.73 9.87
C ARG A 15 -17.99 -11.97 9.42
N ALA A 16 -17.20 -10.90 9.28
CA ALA A 16 -15.80 -11.00 8.87
C ALA A 16 -14.98 -11.82 9.89
N LEU A 17 -15.16 -11.55 11.19
CA LEU A 17 -14.52 -12.34 12.25
C LEU A 17 -14.89 -13.82 12.16
N ALA A 18 -16.17 -14.15 11.94
CA ALA A 18 -16.61 -15.54 11.80
C ALA A 18 -15.92 -16.27 10.63
N VAL A 19 -15.66 -15.57 9.53
CA VAL A 19 -14.89 -16.12 8.40
C VAL A 19 -13.42 -16.30 8.78
N LEU A 20 -12.80 -15.27 9.38
CA LEU A 20 -11.38 -15.25 9.71
C LEU A 20 -10.99 -16.22 10.83
N THR A 21 -11.94 -16.63 11.67
CA THR A 21 -11.69 -17.56 12.78
C THR A 21 -12.27 -18.95 12.53
N ARG A 22 -12.78 -19.24 11.32
CA ARG A 22 -13.45 -20.51 11.01
C ARG A 22 -12.52 -21.72 11.16
N ASP A 23 -11.22 -21.52 11.02
CA ASP A 23 -10.16 -22.51 11.17
C ASP A 23 -9.67 -22.69 12.62
N GLY A 24 -10.30 -22.01 13.59
CA GLY A 24 -9.89 -22.01 14.99
C GLY A 24 -8.88 -20.92 15.34
N THR A 25 -8.55 -20.02 14.42
CA THR A 25 -7.70 -18.85 14.70
C THR A 25 -8.33 -18.00 15.83
N PRO A 26 -7.57 -17.62 16.86
CA PRO A 26 -8.07 -16.73 17.91
C PRO A 26 -8.48 -15.36 17.35
N VAL A 27 -9.60 -14.81 17.83
CA VAL A 27 -10.11 -13.48 17.42
C VAL A 27 -9.03 -12.40 17.52
N SER A 28 -8.26 -12.37 18.62
CA SER A 28 -7.20 -11.38 18.81
C SER A 28 -6.05 -11.51 17.79
N ALA A 29 -5.77 -12.73 17.31
CA ALA A 29 -4.79 -12.96 16.26
C ALA A 29 -5.33 -12.50 14.90
N ALA A 30 -6.58 -12.82 14.58
CA ALA A 30 -7.25 -12.36 13.36
C ALA A 30 -7.33 -10.83 13.29
N VAL A 31 -7.75 -10.18 14.38
CA VAL A 31 -7.82 -8.70 14.47
C VAL A 31 -6.44 -8.08 14.31
N ARG A 32 -5.41 -8.64 14.96
CA ARG A 32 -4.03 -8.16 14.82
C ARG A 32 -3.54 -8.24 13.38
N ALA A 33 -3.75 -9.39 12.72
CA ALA A 33 -3.34 -9.58 11.34
C ALA A 33 -4.06 -8.58 10.41
N ALA A 34 -5.38 -8.46 10.54
CA ALA A 34 -6.19 -7.53 9.74
C ALA A 34 -5.74 -6.07 9.91
N LEU A 35 -5.42 -5.63 11.13
CA LEU A 35 -4.92 -4.28 11.39
C LEU A 35 -3.56 -4.03 10.72
N ILE A 36 -2.64 -4.99 10.81
CA ILE A 36 -1.32 -4.88 10.18
C ILE A 36 -1.45 -4.85 8.66
N ASP A 37 -2.30 -5.69 8.09
CA ASP A 37 -2.50 -5.76 6.64
C ASP A 37 -3.17 -4.49 6.10
N ALA A 38 -4.16 -3.94 6.82
CA ALA A 38 -4.78 -2.66 6.48
C ALA A 38 -3.74 -1.51 6.50
N ALA A 39 -2.87 -1.48 7.51
CA ALA A 39 -1.80 -0.48 7.57
C ALA A 39 -0.81 -0.62 6.40
N ARG A 40 -0.42 -1.85 6.05
CA ARG A 40 0.45 -2.13 4.90
C ARG A 40 -0.19 -1.74 3.58
N GLU A 41 -1.48 -2.01 3.39
CA GLU A 41 -2.20 -1.62 2.19
C GLU A 41 -2.24 -0.10 2.05
N ARG A 42 -2.55 0.61 3.15
CA ARG A 42 -2.55 2.07 3.15
C ARG A 42 -1.17 2.65 2.81
N ALA A 43 -0.10 2.10 3.37
CA ALA A 43 1.27 2.53 3.05
C ALA A 43 1.61 2.28 1.57
N ARG A 44 1.27 1.10 1.02
CA ARG A 44 1.49 0.78 -0.40
C ARG A 44 0.69 1.69 -1.33
N SER A 45 -0.54 2.02 -0.97
CA SER A 45 -1.38 2.97 -1.73
C SER A 45 -0.80 4.38 -1.71
N ALA A 46 -0.27 4.84 -0.57
CA ALA A 46 0.37 6.16 -0.49
C ALA A 46 1.62 6.22 -1.37
N LEU A 47 2.50 5.22 -1.28
CA LEU A 47 3.69 5.14 -2.12
C LEU A 47 3.37 5.09 -3.63
N ARG A 48 2.30 4.37 -4.02
CA ARG A 48 1.83 4.39 -5.41
C ARG A 48 1.36 5.77 -5.84
N ALA A 49 0.56 6.44 -5.03
CA ALA A 49 0.07 7.78 -5.35
C ALA A 49 1.24 8.79 -5.46
N GLU A 50 2.24 8.69 -4.59
CA GLU A 50 3.46 9.50 -4.66
C GLU A 50 4.27 9.20 -5.92
N ALA A 51 4.44 7.92 -6.28
CA ALA A 51 5.14 7.52 -7.49
C ALA A 51 4.41 7.97 -8.77
N GLU A 52 3.07 7.89 -8.79
CA GLU A 52 2.25 8.40 -9.89
C GLU A 52 2.37 9.91 -10.01
N ALA A 53 2.35 10.64 -8.89
CA ALA A 53 2.55 12.09 -8.88
C ALA A 53 3.94 12.47 -9.41
N LEU A 54 4.99 11.76 -9.00
CA LEU A 54 6.35 11.98 -9.49
C LEU A 54 6.49 11.64 -10.98
N ALA A 55 5.90 10.54 -11.44
CA ALA A 55 5.93 10.15 -12.86
C ALA A 55 5.11 11.09 -13.77
N ALA A 56 4.15 11.82 -13.19
CA ALA A 56 3.36 12.84 -13.85
C ALA A 56 4.04 14.23 -13.82
N ASP A 57 5.24 14.35 -13.26
CA ASP A 57 6.02 15.60 -13.31
C ASP A 57 6.46 15.87 -14.77
N GLU A 58 5.79 16.85 -15.39
CA GLU A 58 6.01 17.23 -16.79
C GLU A 58 7.43 17.77 -17.02
N GLN A 59 8.02 18.43 -16.02
CA GLN A 59 9.36 18.98 -16.15
C GLN A 59 10.40 17.85 -16.16
N ASP A 60 10.28 16.90 -15.24
CA ASP A 60 11.16 15.73 -15.20
C ASP A 60 11.03 14.88 -16.48
N ARG A 61 9.82 14.74 -17.03
CA ARG A 61 9.60 14.04 -18.30
C ARG A 61 10.24 14.78 -19.48
N ALA A 62 10.12 16.10 -19.54
CA ALA A 62 10.71 16.92 -20.58
C ALA A 62 12.25 16.86 -20.54
N GLU A 63 12.82 16.93 -19.34
CA GLU A 63 14.25 16.80 -19.10
C GLU A 63 14.76 15.40 -19.49
N ALA A 64 14.10 14.32 -19.06
CA ALA A 64 14.46 12.96 -19.44
C ALA A 64 14.40 12.72 -20.96
N ALA A 65 13.39 13.28 -21.63
CA ALA A 65 13.27 13.21 -23.09
C ALA A 65 14.40 13.98 -23.80
N GLN A 66 14.83 15.12 -23.24
CA GLN A 66 15.97 15.88 -23.77
C GLN A 66 17.27 15.10 -23.61
N VAL A 67 17.55 14.54 -22.43
CA VAL A 67 18.75 13.74 -22.19
C VAL A 67 18.81 12.52 -23.13
N LEU A 68 17.70 11.82 -23.36
CA LEU A 68 17.66 10.70 -24.30
C LEU A 68 18.03 11.12 -25.73
N ARG A 69 17.48 12.25 -26.21
CA ARG A 69 17.85 12.80 -27.52
C ARG A 69 19.34 13.13 -27.60
N ASP A 70 19.88 13.73 -26.55
CA ASP A 70 21.28 14.11 -26.48
C ASP A 70 22.18 12.87 -26.47
N MET A 71 21.83 11.82 -25.73
CA MET A 71 22.57 10.55 -25.72
C MET A 71 22.51 9.80 -27.07
N GLU A 72 21.38 9.85 -27.77
CA GLU A 72 21.24 9.25 -29.10
C GLU A 72 22.12 9.97 -30.14
N SER A 73 22.24 11.31 -30.04
CA SER A 73 23.15 12.08 -30.89
C SER A 73 24.62 11.69 -30.71
N LEU A 74 25.02 11.30 -29.50
CA LEU A 74 26.37 10.86 -29.19
C LEU A 74 26.65 9.42 -29.64
N ARG A 75 25.61 8.60 -29.85
CA ARG A 75 25.72 7.19 -30.27
C ARG A 75 25.81 7.01 -31.79
N ALA A 76 25.51 8.06 -32.55
CA ALA A 76 25.55 8.08 -34.01
C ALA A 76 26.94 8.42 -34.60
N TRP A 77 27.96 8.53 -33.74
CA TRP A 77 29.38 8.69 -34.07
C TRP A 77 30.16 7.42 -33.73
#